data_AF-A0A074WLW2-F1
#
_entry.id   AF-A0A074WLW2-F1
#
_cell.length_a   1.000
_cell.length_b   1.000
_cell.length_c   1.000
_cell.angle_alpha   90.00
_cell.angle_beta   90.00
_cell.angle_gamma   90.00
#
_symmetry.space_group_name_H-M   'P 1'
#
loop_
_entity.id
_entity.type
_entity.pdbx_description
1 polymer ?
#
loop_
_entity_poly.entity_id
_entity_poly.type
_entity_poly.pdbx_seq_one_letter_code
_entity_poly.pdbx_strand_id
1 'polypeptide(L)'
;AATCVPQPSGISYNSVPDTAAGFVADTYYSAQAGLAGIPSGWVQSFAGLNASNSADQYLGFTLLSSFDVQGCTSKCSAIKGCNSVNIYYERDPSSSTDGPSCLDPPSTINVKCVFWGGAVVAANANNFGQMRGNFQVLISGSSGYMTTSF
;
A
#
# COMPACT_ATOMS: atom_id res chain seq x y z
N ALA A 1 -30.11 12.47 -3.14
CA ALA A 1 -28.87 12.77 -3.87
C ALA A 1 -27.77 11.89 -3.30
N ALA A 2 -26.98 11.21 -4.14
CA ALA A 2 -25.81 10.47 -3.66
C ALA A 2 -24.72 11.49 -3.33
N THR A 3 -24.36 11.63 -2.06
CA THR A 3 -23.31 12.53 -1.60
C THR A 3 -21.95 11.85 -1.73
N CYS A 4 -20.97 12.51 -2.35
CA CYS A 4 -19.58 12.05 -2.36
C CYS A 4 -19.06 12.11 -0.91
N VAL A 5 -18.87 10.95 -0.28
CA VAL A 5 -18.43 10.89 1.13
C VAL A 5 -16.90 10.95 1.17
N PRO A 6 -16.30 11.90 1.89
CA PRO A 6 -14.84 11.99 2.00
C PRO A 6 -14.23 10.68 2.50
N GLN A 7 -13.13 10.24 1.88
CA GLN A 7 -12.34 9.11 2.32
C GLN A 7 -11.19 9.58 3.24
N PRO A 8 -10.58 8.68 4.03
CA PRO A 8 -9.41 9.02 4.84
C PRO A 8 -8.31 9.65 3.98
N SER A 9 -7.71 10.73 4.48
CA SER A 9 -6.58 11.37 3.81
C SER A 9 -5.31 10.56 4.01
N GLY A 10 -4.59 10.34 2.91
CA GLY A 10 -3.26 9.77 2.90
C GLY A 10 -2.16 10.81 3.15
N ILE A 11 -0.98 10.58 2.57
CA ILE A 11 0.16 11.49 2.68
C ILE A 11 -0.05 12.78 1.88
N SER A 12 0.79 13.79 2.13
CA SER A 12 0.73 15.08 1.42
C SER A 12 1.21 15.02 -0.04
N TYR A 13 1.91 13.96 -0.43
CA TYR A 13 2.43 13.78 -1.79
C TYR A 13 1.40 13.12 -2.70
N ASN A 14 1.13 13.76 -3.85
CA ASN A 14 0.37 13.20 -4.97
C ASN A 14 1.21 13.31 -6.25
N SER A 15 1.06 12.33 -7.15
CA SER A 15 1.66 12.38 -8.47
C SER A 15 1.10 13.53 -9.30
N VAL A 16 1.96 14.08 -10.15
CA VAL A 16 1.60 15.12 -11.12
C VAL A 16 2.00 14.64 -12.51
N PRO A 17 1.05 14.37 -13.42
CA PRO A 17 -0.41 14.58 -13.29
C PRO A 17 -1.10 13.53 -12.39
N ASP A 18 -2.16 13.94 -11.67
CA ASP A 18 -3.00 13.05 -10.86
C ASP A 18 -3.89 12.17 -11.76
N THR A 19 -3.29 11.11 -12.28
CA THR A 19 -3.93 10.11 -13.13
C THR A 19 -3.40 8.74 -12.76
N ALA A 20 -4.10 7.68 -13.18
CA ALA A 20 -3.63 6.31 -13.02
C ALA A 20 -2.24 6.09 -13.64
N ALA A 21 -2.03 6.58 -14.87
CA ALA A 21 -0.74 6.49 -15.56
C ALA A 21 0.35 7.33 -14.89
N GLY A 22 0.00 8.55 -14.44
CA GLY A 22 0.92 9.41 -13.70
C GLY A 22 1.40 8.75 -12.41
N PHE A 23 0.50 8.14 -11.63
CA PHE A 23 0.83 7.42 -10.41
C PHE A 23 1.78 6.23 -10.62
N VAL A 24 1.54 5.42 -11.66
CA VAL A 24 2.40 4.26 -11.96
C VAL A 24 3.78 4.67 -12.48
N ALA A 25 3.86 5.78 -13.22
CA ALA A 25 5.11 6.30 -13.76
C ALA A 25 5.95 7.09 -12.73
N ASP A 26 5.36 7.43 -11.59
CA ASP A 26 5.99 8.28 -10.58
C ASP A 26 7.07 7.54 -9.80
N THR A 27 8.32 7.90 -10.06
CA THR A 27 9.47 7.27 -9.42
C THR A 27 9.57 7.57 -7.92
N TYR A 28 8.86 8.59 -7.40
CA TYR A 28 8.88 8.95 -5.98
C TYR A 28 8.59 7.74 -5.08
N TYR A 29 7.54 6.97 -5.39
CA TYR A 29 7.10 5.84 -4.57
C TYR A 29 8.15 4.73 -4.51
N SER A 30 8.71 4.35 -5.66
CA SER A 30 9.79 3.36 -5.72
C SER A 30 11.07 3.83 -5.02
N ALA A 31 11.39 5.13 -5.12
CA ALA A 31 12.57 5.71 -4.47
C ALA A 31 12.42 5.71 -2.95
N GLN A 32 11.26 6.10 -2.40
CA GLN A 32 11.02 6.04 -0.96
C GLN A 32 11.09 4.62 -0.43
N ALA A 33 10.51 3.64 -1.14
CA ALA A 33 10.58 2.24 -0.78
C ALA A 33 12.02 1.68 -0.80
N GLY A 34 12.84 2.13 -1.74
CA GLY A 34 14.26 1.74 -1.86
C GLY A 34 15.19 2.41 -0.83
N LEU A 35 14.82 3.56 -0.28
CA LEU A 35 15.58 4.25 0.77
C LEU A 35 15.29 3.70 2.18
N ALA A 36 14.23 2.90 2.32
CA ALA A 36 13.79 2.43 3.62
C ALA A 36 14.71 1.33 4.17
N GLY A 37 15.26 1.56 5.36
CA GLY A 37 16.12 0.61 6.06
C GLY A 37 15.38 -0.67 6.47
N ILE A 38 16.13 -1.75 6.64
CA ILE A 38 15.61 -3.04 7.11
C ILE A 38 15.85 -3.14 8.63
N PRO A 39 14.80 -3.27 9.46
CA PRO A 39 14.93 -3.49 10.90
C PRO A 39 15.68 -4.78 11.24
N SER A 40 16.33 -4.80 12.41
CA SER A 40 16.94 -6.03 12.94
C SER A 40 15.88 -7.11 13.15
N GLY A 41 16.22 -8.37 12.81
CA GLY A 41 15.30 -9.51 12.88
C GLY A 41 14.33 -9.61 11.70
N TRP A 42 14.53 -8.81 10.66
CA TRP A 42 13.74 -8.83 9.42
C TRP A 42 14.63 -8.92 8.18
N VAL A 43 14.10 -9.47 7.11
CA VAL A 43 14.69 -9.48 5.77
C VAL A 43 13.72 -8.90 4.76
N GLN A 44 14.24 -8.18 3.78
CA GLN A 44 13.45 -7.71 2.64
C GLN A 44 13.40 -8.82 1.58
N SER A 45 12.20 -9.23 1.19
CA SER A 45 11.98 -10.27 0.18
C SER A 45 11.87 -9.73 -1.24
N PHE A 46 11.41 -8.49 -1.38
CA PHE A 46 11.38 -7.72 -2.61
C PHE A 46 11.16 -6.23 -2.29
N ALA A 47 11.42 -5.37 -3.28
CA ALA A 47 11.21 -3.93 -3.16
C ALA A 47 10.71 -3.30 -4.46
N GLY A 48 9.91 -2.24 -4.34
CA GLY A 48 9.56 -1.35 -5.45
C GLY A 48 8.65 -1.95 -6.53
N LEU A 49 7.81 -2.94 -6.21
CA LEU A 49 6.86 -3.51 -7.17
C LEU A 49 5.58 -2.65 -7.31
N ASN A 50 4.88 -2.80 -8.44
CA ASN A 50 3.59 -2.15 -8.71
C ASN A 50 2.40 -3.06 -8.39
N ALA A 51 2.55 -3.90 -7.36
CA ALA A 51 1.51 -4.81 -6.88
C ALA A 51 1.71 -5.13 -5.40
N SER A 52 0.61 -5.30 -4.66
CA SER A 52 0.64 -5.78 -3.28
C SER A 52 0.52 -7.30 -3.22
N ASN A 53 0.87 -7.88 -2.07
CA ASN A 53 0.79 -9.33 -1.88
C ASN A 53 -0.65 -9.81 -1.69
N SER A 54 -0.97 -10.95 -2.30
CA SER A 54 -2.07 -11.82 -1.90
C SER A 54 -1.45 -13.03 -1.19
N ALA A 55 -1.24 -12.91 0.13
CA ALA A 55 -0.56 -13.94 0.93
C ALA A 55 -1.53 -14.68 1.86
N ASP A 56 -1.03 -15.71 2.55
CA ASP A 56 -1.83 -16.48 3.52
C ASP A 56 -1.95 -15.75 4.87
N GLN A 57 -3.03 -16.06 5.59
CA GLN A 57 -3.28 -15.56 6.96
C GLN A 57 -3.25 -14.03 7.01
N TYR A 58 -4.20 -13.39 6.32
CA TYR A 58 -4.39 -11.94 6.41
C TYR A 58 -4.76 -11.52 7.84
N LEU A 59 -4.00 -10.58 8.41
CA LEU A 59 -4.16 -10.12 9.79
C LEU A 59 -4.59 -8.64 9.87
N GLY A 60 -4.99 -8.06 8.74
CA GLY A 60 -5.41 -6.66 8.64
C GLY A 60 -4.31 -5.73 8.14
N PHE A 61 -4.57 -4.43 8.26
CA PHE A 61 -3.63 -3.39 7.85
C PHE A 61 -3.74 -2.16 8.74
N THR A 62 -2.75 -1.28 8.64
CA THR A 62 -2.81 0.08 9.17
C THR A 62 -2.36 1.08 8.11
N LEU A 63 -2.81 2.33 8.23
CA LEU A 63 -2.29 3.43 7.44
C LEU A 63 -1.12 4.08 8.17
N LEU A 64 -0.06 4.37 7.42
CA LEU A 64 1.11 5.09 7.90
C LEU A 64 1.12 6.51 7.33
N SER A 65 1.78 7.42 8.05
CA SER A 65 2.03 8.78 7.57
C SER A 65 3.22 8.88 6.60
N SER A 66 4.04 7.83 6.51
CA SER A 66 5.19 7.71 5.62
C SER A 66 5.56 6.23 5.44
N PHE A 67 6.55 5.92 4.59
CA PHE A 67 7.06 4.56 4.38
C PHE A 67 7.94 4.08 5.56
N ASP A 68 7.31 3.90 6.73
CA ASP A 68 7.97 3.52 7.98
C ASP A 68 8.00 2.00 8.17
N VAL A 69 9.10 1.38 7.76
CA VAL A 69 9.32 -0.07 7.91
C VAL A 69 9.41 -0.47 9.37
N GLN A 70 10.10 0.32 10.21
CA GLN A 70 10.26 0.02 11.63
C GLN A 70 8.91 0.05 12.36
N GLY A 71 8.11 1.08 12.13
CA GLY A 71 6.77 1.20 12.72
C GLY A 71 5.85 0.07 12.27
N CYS A 72 5.90 -0.30 10.98
CA CYS A 72 5.10 -1.40 10.44
C CYS A 72 5.46 -2.76 11.04
N THR A 73 6.75 -3.12 11.05
CA THR A 73 7.21 -4.39 11.60
C THR A 73 7.02 -4.47 13.12
N SER A 74 7.18 -3.36 13.84
CA SER A 74 6.90 -3.30 15.29
C SER A 74 5.44 -3.60 15.60
N LYS A 75 4.50 -3.13 14.76
CA LYS A 75 3.08 -3.48 14.88
C LYS A 75 2.84 -4.96 14.58
N CYS A 76 3.46 -5.50 13.53
CA CYS A 76 3.38 -6.94 13.24
C CYS A 76 3.88 -7.78 14.41
N SER A 77 5.03 -7.46 15.01
CA SER A 77 5.57 -8.19 16.16
C SER A 77 4.65 -8.20 17.38
N ALA A 78 3.71 -7.25 17.49
CA ALA A 78 2.70 -7.23 18.55
C ALA A 78 1.43 -8.05 18.22
N ILE A 79 1.28 -8.51 16.97
CA ILE A 79 0.16 -9.32 16.50
C ILE A 79 0.57 -10.80 16.54
N LYS A 80 -0.13 -11.60 17.34
CA LYS A 80 0.12 -13.04 17.41
C LYS A 80 -0.04 -13.68 16.02
N GLY A 81 1.00 -14.37 15.57
CA GLY A 81 1.02 -15.08 14.28
C GLY A 81 1.36 -14.19 13.09
N CYS A 82 1.67 -12.91 13.29
CA CYS A 82 2.18 -12.06 12.22
C CYS A 82 3.67 -12.31 12.03
N ASN A 83 4.03 -12.60 10.79
CA ASN A 83 5.35 -13.06 10.40
C ASN A 83 5.96 -12.23 9.26
N SER A 84 5.11 -11.48 8.58
CA SER A 84 5.51 -10.72 7.41
C SER A 84 4.63 -9.50 7.22
N VAL A 85 5.20 -8.50 6.56
CA VAL A 85 4.50 -7.27 6.21
C VAL A 85 4.71 -6.91 4.76
N ASN A 86 3.67 -6.37 4.14
CA ASN A 86 3.77 -5.70 2.84
C ASN A 86 3.44 -4.22 3.02
N ILE A 87 4.41 -3.37 2.65
CA ILE A 87 4.27 -1.91 2.73
C ILE A 87 4.24 -1.36 1.31
N TYR A 88 3.25 -0.53 0.99
CA TYR A 88 3.07 0.03 -0.35
C TYR A 88 2.30 1.34 -0.34
N TYR A 89 2.45 2.10 -1.42
CA TYR A 89 1.60 3.24 -1.73
C TYR A 89 0.40 2.75 -2.53
N GLU A 90 -0.81 3.15 -2.12
CA GLU A 90 -2.06 2.90 -2.84
C GLU A 90 -2.67 4.24 -3.28
N ARG A 91 -2.93 4.36 -4.58
CA ARG A 91 -3.76 5.43 -5.14
C ARG A 91 -5.22 5.11 -4.81
N ASP A 92 -5.83 5.86 -3.92
CA ASP A 92 -7.22 5.73 -3.52
C ASP A 92 -8.05 6.96 -3.92
N PRO A 93 -9.36 6.82 -4.14
CA PRO A 93 -10.21 7.98 -4.39
C PRO A 93 -10.37 8.80 -3.10
N SER A 94 -10.27 10.13 -3.19
CA SER A 94 -10.47 11.02 -2.03
C SER A 94 -11.92 11.08 -1.53
N SER A 95 -12.86 10.49 -2.27
CA SER A 95 -14.28 10.40 -1.90
C SER A 95 -14.89 9.09 -2.39
N SER A 96 -16.02 8.67 -1.83
CA SER A 96 -16.73 7.47 -2.27
C SER A 96 -17.13 7.57 -3.74
N THR A 97 -17.07 6.44 -4.45
CA THR A 97 -17.33 6.35 -5.90
C THR A 97 -18.70 5.75 -6.22
N ASP A 98 -19.58 5.64 -5.22
CA ASP A 98 -20.88 4.97 -5.35
C ASP A 98 -21.94 5.86 -6.03
N GLY A 99 -21.71 7.17 -6.07
CA GLY A 99 -22.60 8.16 -6.68
C GLY A 99 -22.20 8.53 -8.11
N PRO A 100 -23.17 8.81 -9.01
CA PRO A 100 -22.89 9.14 -10.41
C PRO A 100 -22.07 10.43 -10.60
N SER A 101 -22.06 11.34 -9.61
CA SER A 101 -21.26 12.56 -9.62
C SER A 101 -19.85 12.40 -9.01
N CYS A 102 -19.49 11.18 -8.56
CA CYS A 102 -18.29 10.92 -7.76
C CYS A 102 -17.45 9.78 -8.37
N LEU A 103 -17.64 9.45 -9.64
CA LEU A 103 -17.07 8.24 -10.24
C LEU A 103 -15.54 8.31 -10.40
N ASP A 104 -14.95 9.51 -10.49
CA ASP A 104 -13.50 9.72 -10.60
C ASP A 104 -13.08 10.99 -9.83
N PRO A 105 -13.03 10.95 -8.49
CA PRO A 105 -12.59 12.08 -7.68
C PRO A 105 -11.06 12.21 -7.74
N PRO A 106 -10.49 13.34 -7.27
CA PRO A 106 -9.04 13.46 -7.07
C PRO A 106 -8.50 12.32 -6.22
N SER A 107 -7.26 11.90 -6.44
CA SER A 107 -6.67 10.83 -5.64
C SER A 107 -6.19 11.31 -4.28
N THR A 108 -6.09 10.37 -3.35
CA THR A 108 -5.26 10.47 -2.15
C THR A 108 -4.33 9.27 -2.12
N ILE A 109 -3.13 9.45 -1.60
CA ILE A 109 -2.12 8.38 -1.61
C ILE A 109 -1.95 7.82 -0.21
N ASN A 110 -2.43 6.60 -0.01
CA ASN A 110 -2.32 5.91 1.26
C ASN A 110 -1.02 5.11 1.33
N VAL A 111 -0.29 5.19 2.44
CA VAL A 111 0.78 4.23 2.74
C VAL A 111 0.18 3.11 3.59
N LYS A 112 0.01 1.93 2.99
CA LYS A 112 -0.54 0.77 3.69
C LYS A 112 0.59 -0.09 4.23
N CYS A 113 0.45 -0.49 5.49
CA CYS A 113 1.22 -1.53 6.13
C CYS A 113 0.27 -2.71 6.39
N VAL A 114 0.43 -3.77 5.60
CA VAL A 114 -0.43 -4.96 5.65
C VAL A 114 0.28 -6.08 6.38
N PHE A 115 -0.43 -6.75 7.29
CA PHE A 115 0.07 -7.80 8.16
C PHE A 115 -0.35 -9.18 7.64
N TRP A 116 0.61 -10.10 7.58
CA TRP A 116 0.38 -11.46 7.12
C TRP A 116 1.06 -12.47 8.05
N GLY A 117 0.45 -13.64 8.19
CA GLY A 117 1.09 -14.81 8.82
C GLY A 117 1.86 -15.68 7.82
N GLY A 118 1.53 -15.62 6.53
CA GLY A 118 2.22 -16.33 5.45
C GLY A 118 3.40 -15.57 4.86
N ALA A 119 3.99 -16.11 3.79
CA ALA A 119 5.13 -15.51 3.13
C ALA A 119 4.70 -14.33 2.24
N VAL A 120 5.42 -13.21 2.30
CA VAL A 120 5.30 -12.12 1.32
C VAL A 120 6.51 -12.16 0.41
N VAL A 121 6.33 -12.53 -0.85
CA VAL A 121 7.40 -12.69 -1.83
C VAL A 121 6.98 -12.07 -3.16
N ALA A 122 7.94 -11.76 -4.04
CA ALA A 122 7.61 -11.18 -5.34
C ALA A 122 6.61 -12.03 -6.15
N ALA A 123 6.68 -13.36 -6.03
CA ALA A 123 5.81 -14.28 -6.75
C ALA A 123 4.31 -14.18 -6.38
N ASN A 124 3.99 -13.71 -5.16
CA ASN A 124 2.60 -13.48 -4.75
C ASN A 124 2.24 -12.00 -4.63
N ALA A 125 3.09 -11.09 -5.12
CA ALA A 125 2.76 -9.68 -5.35
C ALA A 125 1.96 -9.54 -6.65
N ASN A 126 0.68 -9.91 -6.61
CA ASN A 126 -0.19 -10.05 -7.78
C ASN A 126 -1.53 -9.31 -7.65
N ASN A 127 -1.72 -8.53 -6.58
CA ASN A 127 -2.82 -7.60 -6.49
C ASN A 127 -2.38 -6.26 -7.11
N PHE A 128 -2.91 -5.96 -8.30
CA PHE A 128 -2.58 -4.76 -9.07
C PHE A 128 -3.57 -3.60 -8.82
N GLY A 129 -4.50 -3.76 -7.88
CA GLY A 129 -5.59 -2.83 -7.65
C GLY A 129 -6.83 -3.18 -8.48
N GLN A 130 -7.77 -2.24 -8.56
CA GLN A 130 -9.10 -2.46 -9.12
C GLN A 130 -9.75 -1.15 -9.57
N MET A 131 -10.79 -1.26 -10.39
CA MET A 131 -11.69 -0.15 -10.66
C MET A 131 -12.68 0.06 -9.51
N ARG A 132 -12.92 1.31 -9.13
CA ARG A 132 -14.01 1.74 -8.25
C ARG A 132 -14.77 2.89 -8.96
N GLY A 133 -15.92 2.60 -9.54
CA GLY A 133 -16.55 3.51 -10.51
C GLY A 133 -15.64 3.70 -11.73
N ASN A 134 -15.30 4.95 -12.05
CA ASN A 134 -14.33 5.30 -13.11
C ASN A 134 -12.92 5.53 -12.57
N PHE A 135 -12.73 5.48 -11.24
CA PHE A 135 -11.43 5.65 -10.61
C PHE A 135 -10.66 4.33 -10.61
N GLN A 136 -9.39 4.37 -11.03
CA GLN A 136 -8.49 3.22 -10.95
C GLN A 136 -7.63 3.27 -9.68
N VAL A 137 -7.88 2.32 -8.77
CA VAL A 137 -7.02 2.07 -7.61
C VAL A 137 -5.80 1.29 -8.07
N LEU A 138 -4.62 1.74 -7.66
CA LEU A 138 -3.34 1.21 -8.11
C LEU A 138 -2.35 1.14 -6.96
N ILE A 139 -1.35 0.27 -7.09
CA ILE A 139 -0.29 0.06 -6.11
C ILE A 139 1.06 0.42 -6.73
N SER A 140 1.91 1.09 -5.95
CA SER A 140 3.29 1.43 -6.33
C SER A 140 4.21 1.38 -5.12
N GLY A 141 5.52 1.25 -5.37
CA GLY A 141 6.54 1.23 -4.31
C GLY A 141 6.35 0.09 -3.30
N SER A 142 5.81 -1.04 -3.74
CA SER A 142 5.50 -2.17 -2.85
C SER A 142 6.76 -2.94 -2.45
N SER A 143 6.95 -3.12 -1.16
CA SER A 143 8.06 -3.88 -0.57
C SER A 143 7.54 -4.91 0.42
N GLY A 144 8.18 -6.09 0.43
CA GLY A 144 7.87 -7.19 1.34
C GLY A 144 8.97 -7.39 2.37
N TYR A 145 8.59 -7.62 3.62
CA TYR A 145 9.51 -7.91 4.71
C TYR A 145 9.01 -9.11 5.50
N MET A 146 9.92 -10.02 5.87
CA MET A 146 9.62 -11.22 6.66
C MET A 146 10.53 -11.28 7.88
N THR A 147 10.06 -11.84 8.99
CA THR A 147 10.95 -12.08 10.14
C THR A 147 12.08 -13.03 9.74
N THR A 148 13.25 -12.91 10.36
CA THR A 148 14.36 -13.85 10.12
C THR A 148 14.10 -15.25 10.69
N SER A 149 13.09 -15.37 11.55
CA SER A 149 12.64 -16.64 12.14
C SER A 149 11.49 -17.28 11.37
N PHE A 150 11.18 -16.76 10.17
CA PHE A 150 10.11 -17.24 9.31
C PHE A 150 10.36 -18.67 8.81
#